data_AF-A0A937GF14-F1
#
_entry.id   AF-A0A937GF14-F1
#
_cell.length_a   1.000
_cell.length_b   1.000
_cell.length_c   1.000
_cell.angle_alpha   90.00
_cell.angle_beta   90.00
_cell.angle_gamma   90.00
#
_symmetry.space_group_name_H-M   'P 1'
#
loop_
_entity.id
_entity.type
_entity.pdbx_description
1 polymer ?
#
loop_
_entity_poly.entity_id
_entity_poly.type
_entity_poly.pdbx_seq_one_letter_code
_entity_poly.pdbx_strand_id
1 'polypeptide(L)'
;MRRLHGARGQAAVEFAIVTPVIAVVVIALVAVTTTGSTRLAEESILRDAAHAAAVASDATAAAQRVLADHGRDDLVVDVLLDGRLLHITLRDNNGDSVAAVSVAAAPP
;
A
#
# COMPACT_ATOMS: atom_id res chain seq x y z
N MET A 1 17.60 56.56 19.47
CA MET A 1 17.00 55.46 20.27
C MET A 1 16.46 54.40 19.32
N ARG A 2 16.79 53.14 19.60
CA ARG A 2 16.79 51.99 18.68
C ARG A 2 15.38 51.44 18.39
N ARG A 3 15.22 50.97 17.16
CA ARG A 3 14.08 50.24 16.59
C ARG A 3 13.70 49.04 17.47
N LEU A 4 12.62 49.14 18.26
CA LEU A 4 12.13 48.04 19.10
C LEU A 4 10.65 47.69 18.86
N HIS A 5 9.98 48.35 17.92
CA HIS A 5 8.55 48.12 17.62
C HIS A 5 8.27 47.14 16.47
N GLY A 6 9.29 46.59 15.79
CA GLY A 6 9.11 45.69 14.64
C GLY A 6 9.10 44.19 14.95
N ALA A 7 9.68 43.76 16.08
CA ALA A 7 9.93 42.35 16.35
C ALA A 7 8.68 41.52 16.69
N ARG A 8 7.68 42.14 17.35
CA ARG A 8 6.43 41.44 17.75
C ARG A 8 5.44 41.29 16.59
N GLY A 9 5.40 42.25 15.66
CA GLY A 9 4.54 42.17 14.47
C GLY A 9 5.06 41.20 13.41
N GLN A 10 6.38 41.13 13.24
CA GLN A 10 7.00 40.21 12.29
C GLN A 10 6.90 38.75 12.74
N ALA A 11 7.11 38.47 14.03
CA ALA A 11 6.93 37.12 14.57
C ALA A 11 5.49 36.61 14.42
N ALA A 12 4.48 37.49 14.56
CA ALA A 12 3.09 37.12 14.36
C ALA A 12 2.75 36.79 12.89
N VAL A 13 3.34 37.53 11.93
CA VAL A 13 3.17 37.29 10.49
C VAL A 13 3.92 36.03 10.05
N GLU A 14 5.13 35.81 10.56
CA GLU A 14 5.89 34.58 10.33
C GLU A 14 5.15 33.38 10.90
N PHE A 15 4.60 33.46 12.12
CA PHE A 15 3.81 32.36 12.70
C PHE A 15 2.54 32.09 11.89
N ALA A 16 1.84 33.14 11.41
CA ALA A 16 0.63 33.00 10.61
C ALA A 16 0.85 32.28 9.27
N ILE A 17 2.07 32.32 8.72
CA ILE A 17 2.44 31.59 7.49
C ILE A 17 3.08 30.23 7.82
N VAL A 18 3.92 30.18 8.85
CA VAL A 18 4.65 28.97 9.24
C VAL A 18 3.70 27.90 9.79
N THR A 19 2.71 28.27 10.59
CA THR A 19 1.74 27.31 11.15
C THR A 19 0.95 26.55 10.07
N PRO A 20 0.31 27.19 9.07
CA PRO A 20 -0.40 26.46 8.02
C PRO A 20 0.56 25.64 7.14
N VAL A 21 1.77 26.12 6.87
CA VAL A 21 2.77 25.35 6.10
C VAL A 21 3.18 24.09 6.86
N ILE A 22 3.46 24.18 8.17
CA ILE A 22 3.77 23.02 9.00
C ILE A 22 2.59 22.05 9.03
N ALA A 23 1.36 22.54 9.16
CA ALA A 23 0.17 21.69 9.14
C ALA A 23 0.06 20.90 7.83
N VAL A 24 0.27 21.55 6.69
CA VAL A 24 0.28 20.89 5.37
C VAL A 24 1.40 19.85 5.28
N VAL A 25 2.60 20.15 5.75
CA VAL A 25 3.73 19.20 5.75
C VAL A 25 3.42 17.98 6.61
N VAL A 26 2.85 18.17 7.81
CA VAL A 26 2.46 17.06 8.70
C VAL A 26 1.37 16.21 8.06
N ILE A 27 0.34 16.83 7.47
CA ILE A 27 -0.72 16.10 6.76
C ILE A 27 -0.13 15.30 5.60
N ALA A 28 0.74 15.90 4.79
CA ALA A 28 1.40 15.24 3.68
C ALA A 28 2.26 14.05 4.14
N LEU A 29 3.03 14.21 5.22
CA LEU A 29 3.82 13.14 5.80
C LEU A 29 2.94 11.98 6.28
N VAL A 30 1.86 12.27 6.99
CA VAL A 30 0.90 11.24 7.45
C VAL A 30 0.25 10.52 6.27
N ALA A 31 -0.13 11.25 5.23
CA ALA A 31 -0.73 10.65 4.03
C ALA A 31 0.27 9.74 3.29
N VAL A 32 1.53 10.18 3.17
CA VAL A 32 2.60 9.40 2.52
C VAL A 32 2.94 8.15 3.33
N THR A 33 3.06 8.26 4.66
CA THR A 33 3.39 7.09 5.50
C THR A 33 2.28 6.07 5.52
N THR A 34 1.01 6.49 5.59
CA THR A 34 -0.14 5.58 5.57
C THR A 34 -0.35 4.92 4.21
N THR A 35 -0.24 5.68 3.12
CA THR A 35 -0.36 5.12 1.76
C THR A 35 0.84 4.24 1.39
N GLY A 36 2.04 4.60 1.87
CA GLY A 36 3.24 3.81 1.65
C GLY A 36 3.19 2.48 2.42
N SER A 37 2.75 2.50 3.68
CA SER A 37 2.65 1.30 4.49
C SER A 37 1.59 0.32 3.99
N THR A 38 0.44 0.80 3.49
CA THR A 38 -0.57 -0.07 2.89
C THR A 38 -0.07 -0.75 1.62
N ARG A 39 0.60 -0.01 0.73
CA ARG A 39 1.16 -0.59 -0.51
C ARG A 39 2.23 -1.65 -0.24
N LEU A 40 3.11 -1.42 0.74
CA LEU A 40 4.15 -2.40 1.10
C LEU A 40 3.55 -3.67 1.70
N ALA A 41 2.49 -3.55 2.51
CA ALA A 41 1.78 -4.70 3.06
C ALA A 41 1.05 -5.49 1.96
N GLU A 42 0.43 -4.82 1.00
CA GLU A 42 -0.25 -5.48 -0.12
C GLU A 42 0.73 -6.24 -1.03
N GLU A 43 1.90 -5.65 -1.29
CA GLU A 43 2.92 -6.30 -2.13
C GLU A 43 3.54 -7.53 -1.45
N SER A 44 3.73 -7.50 -0.12
CA SER A 44 4.21 -8.68 0.61
C SER A 44 3.16 -9.80 0.63
N ILE A 45 1.89 -9.46 0.90
CA ILE A 45 0.79 -10.43 0.89
C ILE A 45 0.64 -11.06 -0.48
N LEU A 46 0.72 -10.26 -1.54
CA LEU A 46 0.68 -10.74 -2.92
C LEU A 46 1.82 -11.72 -3.20
N ARG A 47 3.04 -11.40 -2.75
CA ARG A 47 4.21 -12.26 -2.97
C ARG A 47 4.09 -13.57 -2.20
N ASP A 48 3.60 -13.55 -0.97
CA ASP A 48 3.39 -14.75 -0.16
C ASP A 48 2.26 -15.62 -0.73
N ALA A 49 1.16 -15.00 -1.15
CA ALA A 49 0.06 -15.67 -1.84
C ALA A 49 0.55 -16.30 -3.15
N ALA A 50 1.41 -15.59 -3.86
CA ALA A 50 1.99 -16.06 -5.10
C ALA A 50 2.97 -17.22 -4.92
N HIS A 51 3.74 -17.21 -3.85
CA HIS A 51 4.62 -18.31 -3.50
C HIS A 51 3.84 -19.56 -3.07
N ALA A 52 2.79 -19.38 -2.27
CA ALA A 52 1.87 -20.46 -1.89
C ALA A 52 1.17 -21.06 -3.12
N ALA A 53 0.69 -20.21 -4.02
CA ALA A 53 0.04 -20.62 -5.27
C ALA A 53 0.97 -21.37 -6.22
N ALA A 54 2.25 -21.01 -6.28
CA ALA A 54 3.21 -21.64 -7.18
C ALA A 54 3.55 -23.10 -6.81
N VAL A 55 3.36 -23.47 -5.55
CA VAL A 55 3.72 -24.80 -5.00
C VAL A 55 2.48 -25.65 -4.72
N ALA A 56 1.31 -25.04 -4.58
CA ALA A 56 0.07 -25.74 -4.30
C ALA A 56 -0.56 -26.35 -5.56
N SER A 57 -1.20 -27.51 -5.40
CA SER A 57 -2.02 -28.13 -6.45
C SER A 57 -3.28 -27.32 -6.75
N ASP A 58 -3.80 -26.59 -5.76
CA ASP A 58 -4.87 -25.61 -5.91
C ASP A 58 -4.32 -24.22 -5.59
N ALA A 59 -3.89 -23.53 -6.64
CA ALA A 59 -3.24 -22.24 -6.55
C ALA A 59 -4.15 -21.15 -5.98
N THR A 60 -5.44 -21.18 -6.35
CA THR A 60 -6.44 -20.21 -5.88
C THR A 60 -6.73 -20.40 -4.40
N ALA A 61 -6.98 -21.64 -3.95
CA ALA A 61 -7.25 -21.91 -2.55
C ALA A 61 -6.05 -21.57 -1.65
N ALA A 62 -4.83 -21.86 -2.12
CA ALA A 62 -3.60 -21.54 -1.38
C ALA A 62 -3.39 -20.03 -1.23
N ALA A 63 -3.54 -19.27 -2.32
CA ALA A 63 -3.44 -17.82 -2.29
C ALA A 63 -4.52 -17.20 -1.39
N GLN A 64 -5.78 -17.64 -1.52
CA GLN A 64 -6.89 -17.16 -0.70
C GLN A 64 -6.66 -17.38 0.80
N ARG A 65 -6.02 -18.50 1.16
CA ARG A 65 -5.68 -18.80 2.56
C ARG A 65 -4.64 -17.84 3.13
N VAL A 66 -3.65 -17.45 2.33
CA VAL A 66 -2.66 -16.44 2.75
C VAL A 66 -3.33 -15.10 3.02
N LEU A 67 -4.32 -14.70 2.21
CA LEU A 67 -5.09 -13.47 2.46
C LEU A 67 -5.86 -13.55 3.77
N ALA A 68 -6.53 -14.67 4.03
CA ALA A 68 -7.26 -14.89 5.28
C ALA A 68 -6.32 -14.86 6.51
N ASP A 69 -5.13 -15.45 6.41
CA ASP A 69 -4.11 -15.41 7.48
C ASP A 69 -3.61 -13.97 7.75
N HIS A 70 -3.65 -13.11 6.74
CA HIS A 70 -3.35 -11.67 6.86
C HIS A 70 -4.58 -10.82 7.22
N GLY A 71 -5.75 -11.43 7.42
CA GLY A 71 -7.00 -10.74 7.73
C GLY A 71 -7.55 -9.88 6.59
N ARG A 72 -7.19 -10.18 5.33
CA ARG A 72 -7.64 -9.47 4.13
C ARG A 72 -8.78 -10.22 3.44
N ASP A 73 -9.89 -10.34 4.15
CA ASP A 73 -11.14 -10.94 3.63
C ASP A 73 -11.85 -10.00 2.63
N ASP A 74 -11.39 -8.75 2.53
CA ASP A 74 -11.86 -7.74 1.58
C ASP A 74 -11.24 -7.85 0.18
N LEU A 75 -10.30 -8.80 0.01
CA LEU A 75 -9.57 -9.04 -1.22
C LEU A 75 -9.89 -10.44 -1.76
N VAL A 76 -9.98 -10.54 -3.08
CA VAL A 76 -10.20 -11.79 -3.82
C VAL A 76 -8.98 -12.05 -4.70
N VAL A 77 -8.53 -13.31 -4.73
CA VAL A 77 -7.43 -13.73 -5.61
C VAL A 77 -8.01 -14.31 -6.90
N ASP A 78 -7.57 -13.78 -8.03
CA ASP A 78 -7.77 -14.39 -9.35
C ASP A 78 -6.44 -14.99 -9.83
N VAL A 79 -6.48 -16.25 -10.26
CA VAL A 79 -5.29 -16.99 -10.70
C VAL A 79 -5.51 -17.49 -12.12
N LEU A 80 -4.66 -17.03 -13.03
CA LEU A 80 -4.64 -17.45 -14.42
C LEU A 80 -3.32 -18.17 -14.72
N LEU A 81 -3.40 -19.42 -15.16
CA LEU A 81 -2.24 -20.18 -15.63
C LEU A 81 -2.08 -19.97 -17.14
N ASP A 82 -0.98 -19.34 -17.55
CA ASP A 82 -0.54 -19.21 -18.94
C ASP A 82 0.71 -20.06 -19.18
N GLY A 83 0.50 -21.30 -19.62
CA GLY A 83 1.57 -22.27 -19.87
C GLY A 83 2.34 -22.64 -18.60
N ARG A 84 3.48 -21.97 -18.37
CA ARG A 84 4.33 -22.14 -17.17
C ARG A 84 4.31 -20.92 -16.24
N LEU A 85 3.47 -19.93 -16.51
CA LEU A 85 3.36 -18.72 -15.70
C LEU A 85 2.00 -18.69 -15.00
N LEU A 86 2.01 -18.45 -13.70
CA LEU A 86 0.85 -18.14 -12.89
C LEU A 86 0.75 -16.63 -12.76
N HIS A 87 -0.28 -16.05 -13.36
CA HIS A 87 -0.68 -14.67 -13.17
C HIS A 87 -1.67 -14.60 -12.01
N ILE A 88 -1.31 -13.85 -10.98
CA ILE A 88 -2.06 -13.74 -9.74
C ILE A 88 -2.44 -12.28 -9.58
N THR A 89 -3.74 -12.03 -9.54
CA THR A 89 -4.32 -10.69 -9.44
C THR A 89 -5.14 -10.60 -8.18
N LEU A 90 -4.88 -9.57 -7.37
CA LEU A 90 -5.72 -9.22 -6.24
C LEU A 90 -6.78 -8.23 -6.71
N ARG A 91 -8.03 -8.53 -6.38
CA ARG A 91 -9.18 -7.66 -6.62
C ARG A 91 -9.81 -7.27 -5.31
N ASP A 92 -10.25 -6.03 -5.19
CA ASP A 92 -11.04 -5.61 -4.05
C ASP A 92 -12.50 -6.06 -4.21
N ASN A 93 -13.31 -5.81 -3.16
CA ASN A 93 -14.75 -6.07 -3.19
C ASN A 93 -15.52 -5.27 -4.26
N ASN A 94 -14.95 -4.20 -4.82
CA ASN A 94 -15.54 -3.44 -5.93
C ASN A 94 -15.21 -4.06 -7.29
N GLY A 95 -14.32 -5.06 -7.32
CA GLY A 95 -13.84 -5.73 -8.52
C GLY A 95 -12.66 -5.04 -9.19
N ASP A 96 -12.09 -4.00 -8.59
CA ASP A 96 -10.93 -3.28 -9.09
C ASP A 96 -9.64 -4.06 -8.78
N SER A 97 -8.72 -4.09 -9.74
CA SER A 97 -7.42 -4.74 -9.55
C SER A 97 -6.52 -3.87 -8.67
N VAL A 98 -6.14 -4.41 -7.52
CA VAL A 98 -5.34 -3.70 -6.51
C VAL A 98 -3.85 -3.95 -6.75
N ALA A 99 -3.50 -5.18 -7.12
CA ALA A 99 -2.14 -5.57 -7.45
C ALA A 99 -2.12 -6.84 -8.32
N ALA A 100 -1.06 -7.04 -9.09
CA ALA A 100 -0.87 -8.24 -9.89
C ALA A 100 0.60 -8.67 -9.91
N VAL A 101 0.85 -9.97 -9.86
CA VAL A 101 2.19 -10.57 -9.98
C VAL A 101 2.14 -11.79 -10.89
N SER A 102 3.25 -12.06 -11.57
CA SER A 102 3.40 -13.25 -12.41
C SER A 102 4.57 -14.08 -11.88
N VAL A 103 4.34 -15.36 -11.64
CA VAL A 103 5.35 -16.30 -11.10
C VAL A 103 5.45 -17.52 -12.00
N ALA A 104 6.63 -18.15 -12.05
CA ALA A 104 6.74 -19.45 -12.69
C ALA A 104 5.97 -20.52 -11.90
N ALA A 105 5.10 -21.26 -12.58
CA ALA A 105 4.46 -22.45 -12.05
C ALA A 105 5.53 -23.55 -11.85
N ALA A 106 5.50 -24.22 -10.70
CA ALA A 106 6.38 -25.36 -10.48
C ALA A 106 6.11 -26.46 -11.52
N PRO A 107 7.14 -27.17 -12.00
CA PRO A 107 6.94 -28.34 -12.85
C PRO A 107 6.22 -29.45 -12.06
N PRO A 108 5.38 -30.27 -12.73
CA PRO A 108 4.69 -31.41 -12.11
C PRO A 108 5.66 -32.51 -11.65
#